data_AF-A0A519T4P9-F1
#
_entry.id   AF-A0A519T4P9-F1
#
_cell.length_a   1.000
_cell.length_b   1.000
_cell.length_c   1.000
_cell.angle_alpha   90.00
_cell.angle_beta   90.00
_cell.angle_gamma   90.00
#
_symmetry.space_group_name_H-M   'P 1'
#
loop_
_entity.id
_entity.type
_entity.pdbx_description
1 polymer ?
#
loop_
_entity_poly.entity_id
_entity_poly.type
_entity_poly.pdbx_seq_one_letter_code
_entity_poly.pdbx_strand_id
1 'polypeptide(L)'
;MVQEAELGLNLEISHEKSRLNEMLAEISTEEHAAGRPLLSALVRVPGSKGQGDNFYKLCERLGYGEWRSLKQDEDFLKGLIKDCREFWVQETNYAQHALNEA
;
A
#
# COMPACT_ATOMS: atom_id res chain seq x y z
N MET A 1 -5.62 17.48 8.50
CA MET A 1 -6.50 16.68 9.38
C MET A 1 -6.24 15.22 9.05
N VAL A 2 -5.76 14.43 10.01
CA VAL A 2 -5.61 12.97 9.83
C VAL A 2 -6.95 12.37 10.24
N GLN A 3 -7.57 11.59 9.36
CA GLN A 3 -8.77 10.83 9.69
C GLN A 3 -8.32 9.43 10.11
N GLU A 4 -8.73 9.03 11.31
CA GLU A 4 -8.45 7.71 11.86
C GLU A 4 -9.71 6.86 11.69
N ALA A 5 -9.56 5.67 11.10
CA ALA A 5 -10.65 4.72 10.91
C ALA A 5 -10.32 3.44 11.70
N GLU A 6 -11.24 3.01 12.57
CA GLU A 6 -11.10 1.75 13.29
C GLU A 6 -11.45 0.58 12.36
N LEU A 7 -10.43 -0.13 11.88
CA LEU A 7 -10.59 -1.29 11.00
C LEU A 7 -11.05 -2.56 11.75
N GLY A 8 -11.25 -2.51 13.06
CA GLY A 8 -11.63 -3.68 13.88
C GLY A 8 -10.56 -4.79 13.95
N LEU A 9 -9.31 -4.49 13.58
CA LEU A 9 -8.20 -5.42 13.53
C LEU A 9 -7.28 -5.23 14.75
N ASN A 10 -6.99 -6.30 15.48
CA ASN A 10 -5.97 -6.26 16.52
C ASN A 10 -4.58 -6.53 15.93
N LEU A 11 -3.81 -5.46 15.72
CA LEU A 11 -2.47 -5.52 15.14
C LEU A 11 -1.41 -6.16 16.06
N GLU A 12 -1.76 -6.47 17.31
CA GLU A 12 -0.92 -7.25 18.23
C GLU A 12 -1.03 -8.76 17.97
N ILE A 13 -2.10 -9.20 17.28
CA ILE A 13 -2.32 -10.60 16.92
C ILE A 13 -1.67 -10.89 15.57
N SER A 14 -0.71 -11.83 15.56
CA SER A 14 0.05 -12.17 14.34
C SER A 14 -0.83 -12.64 13.18
N HIS A 15 -1.92 -13.37 13.47
CA HIS A 15 -2.89 -13.82 12.46
C HIS A 15 -3.63 -12.65 11.80
N GLU A 16 -4.14 -11.69 12.59
CA GLU A 16 -4.87 -10.54 12.05
C GLU A 16 -3.93 -9.59 11.27
N LYS A 17 -2.69 -9.47 11.71
CA LYS A 17 -1.64 -8.78 10.96
C LYS A 17 -1.35 -9.46 9.60
N SER A 18 -1.36 -10.79 9.54
CA SER A 18 -1.22 -11.52 8.26
C SER A 18 -2.39 -11.19 7.34
N ARG A 19 -3.61 -11.27 7.87
CA ARG A 19 -4.84 -10.97 7.12
C ARG A 19 -4.84 -9.55 6.55
N LEU A 20 -4.43 -8.56 7.33
CA LEU A 20 -4.28 -7.19 6.84
C LEU A 20 -3.27 -7.09 5.69
N ASN A 21 -2.11 -7.75 5.82
CA ASN A 21 -1.10 -7.74 4.75
C ASN A 21 -1.61 -8.41 3.46
N GLU A 22 -2.41 -9.47 3.59
CA GLU A 22 -3.04 -10.16 2.45
C GLU A 22 -4.04 -9.23 1.75
N MET A 23 -4.94 -8.60 2.50
CA MET A 23 -5.90 -7.61 1.96
C MET A 23 -5.18 -6.45 1.27
N LEU A 24 -4.13 -5.90 1.89
CA LEU A 24 -3.35 -4.80 1.31
C LEU A 24 -2.63 -5.22 0.01
N ALA A 25 -2.16 -6.47 -0.06
CA ALA A 25 -1.51 -7.01 -1.23
C ALA A 25 -2.51 -7.25 -2.37
N GLU A 26 -3.71 -7.75 -2.06
CA GLU A 26 -4.81 -7.91 -3.01
C GLU A 26 -5.22 -6.57 -3.61
N ILE A 27 -5.57 -5.59 -2.77
CA ILE A 27 -5.92 -4.23 -3.19
C ILE A 27 -4.82 -3.62 -4.06
N SER A 28 -3.56 -3.70 -3.62
CA SER A 28 -2.44 -3.12 -4.38
C SER A 28 -2.20 -3.82 -5.73
N THR A 29 -2.53 -5.10 -5.83
CA THR A 29 -2.44 -5.86 -7.09
C THR A 29 -3.52 -5.41 -8.07
N GLU A 30 -4.75 -5.21 -7.59
CA GLU A 30 -5.86 -4.68 -8.40
C GLU A 30 -5.58 -3.25 -8.86
N GLU A 31 -5.11 -2.40 -7.95
CA GLU A 31 -4.72 -1.03 -8.26
C GLU A 31 -3.63 -1.00 -9.34
N HIS A 32 -2.59 -1.83 -9.20
CA HIS A 32 -1.54 -1.94 -10.21
C HIS A 32 -2.06 -2.39 -11.57
N ALA A 33 -2.93 -3.41 -11.60
CA ALA A 33 -3.55 -3.89 -12.83
C ALA A 33 -4.43 -2.82 -13.50
N ALA A 34 -5.02 -1.92 -12.70
CA ALA A 34 -5.77 -0.75 -13.16
C ALA A 34 -4.88 0.46 -13.54
N GLY A 35 -3.55 0.34 -13.46
CA GLY A 35 -2.61 1.43 -13.74
C GLY A 35 -2.51 2.48 -12.63
N ARG A 36 -2.95 2.15 -11.41
CA ARG A 36 -2.97 3.02 -10.23
C ARG A 36 -1.82 2.70 -9.26
N PRO A 37 -1.43 3.67 -8.42
CA PRO A 37 -0.35 3.47 -7.44
C PRO A 37 -0.76 2.53 -6.29
N LEU A 38 0.22 1.80 -5.75
CA LEU A 38 0.01 0.80 -4.70
C LEU A 38 -0.40 1.46 -3.37
N LEU A 39 -1.63 1.24 -2.91
CA LEU A 39 -2.11 1.77 -1.62
C LEU A 39 -1.30 1.25 -0.42
N SER A 40 -0.77 0.02 -0.52
CA SER A 40 0.13 -0.53 0.51
C SER A 40 1.40 0.30 0.72
N ALA A 41 1.80 1.17 -0.23
CA ALA A 41 2.91 2.09 -0.07
C ALA A 41 2.65 3.20 0.97
N LEU A 42 1.40 3.39 1.43
CA LEU A 42 1.05 4.36 2.48
C LEU A 42 1.00 3.76 3.89
N VAL A 43 1.00 2.44 4.02
CA VAL A 43 0.97 1.76 5.31
C VAL A 43 2.33 1.90 5.99
N ARG A 44 2.48 1.70 7.29
CA ARG A 44 3.81 1.56 7.91
C ARG A 44 3.73 0.49 8.97
N VAL A 45 4.67 -0.44 8.97
CA VAL A 45 4.75 -1.47 10.00
C VAL A 45 5.60 -0.92 11.16
N PRO A 46 5.04 -0.78 12.37
CA PRO A 46 5.80 -0.35 13.53
C PRO A 46 7.02 -1.26 13.76
N GLY A 47 8.18 -0.66 14.03
CA GLY A 47 9.43 -1.39 14.28
C GLY A 47 10.17 -1.91 13.04
N SER A 48 9.64 -1.72 11.83
CA SER A 48 10.36 -2.03 10.58
C SER A 48 11.01 -0.77 9.99
N LYS A 49 12.19 -0.93 9.38
CA LYS A 49 12.74 0.10 8.47
C LYS A 49 11.89 0.11 7.19
N GLY A 50 10.91 1.02 7.11
CA GLY A 50 9.99 1.17 5.98
C GLY A 50 8.70 0.35 6.09
N GLN A 51 8.29 -0.28 4.99
CA GLN A 51 7.03 -1.05 4.85
C GLN A 51 7.12 -2.52 5.33
N GLY A 52 8.34 -3.02 5.58
CA GLY A 52 8.59 -4.45 5.82
C GLY A 52 8.77 -5.26 4.53
N ASP A 53 9.26 -6.50 4.66
CA ASP A 53 9.72 -7.32 3.52
C ASP A 53 8.60 -7.74 2.57
N ASN A 54 7.40 -7.97 3.09
CA ASN A 54 6.27 -8.43 2.29
C ASN A 54 5.85 -7.40 1.22
N PHE A 55 5.99 -6.11 1.51
CA PHE A 55 5.73 -5.04 0.55
C PHE A 55 6.71 -5.09 -0.61
N TYR A 56 8.01 -5.18 -0.35
CA TYR A 56 9.01 -5.22 -1.43
C TYR A 56 8.89 -6.50 -2.27
N LYS A 57 8.55 -7.64 -1.64
CA LYS A 57 8.23 -8.88 -2.37
C LYS A 57 6.96 -8.77 -3.21
N LEU A 58 6.00 -7.94 -2.81
CA LEU A 58 4.86 -7.60 -3.66
C LEU A 58 5.33 -6.76 -4.86
N CYS A 59 6.13 -5.72 -4.66
CA CYS A 59 6.70 -4.92 -5.75
C CYS A 59 7.48 -5.76 -6.75
N GLU A 60 8.27 -6.73 -6.28
CA GLU A 60 8.98 -7.68 -7.15
C GLU A 60 8.02 -8.53 -7.99
N ARG A 61 6.97 -9.10 -7.38
CA ARG A 61 5.94 -9.87 -8.09
C ARG A 61 5.18 -9.04 -9.13
N LEU A 62 5.02 -7.74 -8.88
CA LEU A 62 4.39 -6.79 -9.80
C LEU A 62 5.37 -6.23 -10.85
N GLY A 63 6.63 -6.65 -10.85
CA GLY A 63 7.60 -6.29 -11.89
C GLY A 63 8.37 -4.99 -11.68
N TYR A 64 8.38 -4.42 -10.47
CA TYR A 64 9.13 -3.19 -10.17
C TYR A 64 10.64 -3.41 -10.02
N GLY A 65 11.10 -4.64 -9.79
CA GLY A 65 12.52 -4.97 -9.60
C GLY A 65 12.76 -5.97 -8.46
N GLU A 66 14.03 -6.33 -8.21
CA GLU A 66 14.39 -7.27 -7.15
C GLU A 66 14.15 -6.67 -5.76
N TRP A 67 13.49 -7.42 -4.87
CA TRP A 67 12.95 -6.86 -3.64
C TRP A 67 14.01 -6.34 -2.65
N ARG A 68 15.21 -6.95 -2.59
CA ARG A 68 16.29 -6.50 -1.70
C ARG A 68 16.93 -5.20 -2.21
N SER A 69 17.05 -5.05 -3.52
CA SER A 69 17.47 -3.81 -4.17
C SER A 69 16.46 -2.70 -3.90
N LEU A 70 15.16 -2.96 -4.16
CA LEU A 70 14.08 -2.00 -3.87
C LEU A 70 14.03 -1.59 -2.40
N LYS A 71 14.33 -2.51 -1.48
CA LYS A 71 14.37 -2.23 -0.04
C LYS A 71 15.52 -1.31 0.38
N GLN A 72 16.62 -1.29 -0.38
CA GLN A 72 17.76 -0.41 -0.13
C GLN A 72 17.61 0.95 -0.81
N ASP A 73 16.69 1.06 -1.77
CA ASP A 73 16.38 2.29 -2.47
C ASP A 73 15.33 3.11 -1.70
N GLU A 74 15.79 4.12 -0.96
CA GLU A 74 14.90 5.02 -0.24
C GLU A 74 14.05 5.89 -1.17
N ASP A 75 14.53 6.18 -2.37
CA ASP A 75 13.86 7.05 -3.33
C ASP A 75 12.73 6.31 -4.04
N PHE A 76 12.87 5.01 -4.25
CA PHE A 76 11.78 4.14 -4.72
C PHE A 76 10.53 4.24 -3.83
N LEU A 77 10.70 4.04 -2.51
CA LEU A 77 9.56 4.11 -1.58
C LEU A 77 8.97 5.52 -1.50
N LYS A 78 9.83 6.57 -1.47
CA LYS A 78 9.37 7.96 -1.47
C LYS A 78 8.60 8.30 -2.74
N GLY A 79 9.04 7.80 -3.89
CA GLY A 79 8.37 7.93 -5.18
C GLY A 79 6.97 7.32 -5.15
N LEU A 80 6.86 6.05 -4.74
CA LEU A 80 5.55 5.39 -4.64
C LEU A 80 4.59 6.10 -3.68
N ILE A 81 5.07 6.59 -2.53
CA ILE A 81 4.24 7.38 -1.60
C ILE A 81 3.76 8.67 -2.26
N LYS A 82 4.65 9.36 -3.00
CA LYS A 82 4.33 10.59 -3.70
C LYS A 82 3.29 10.34 -4.78
N ASP A 83 3.51 9.37 -5.66
CA ASP A 83 2.59 9.01 -6.74
C ASP A 83 1.21 8.63 -6.20
N CYS A 84 1.19 7.85 -5.11
CA CYS A 84 -0.04 7.50 -4.42
C CYS A 84 -0.80 8.73 -3.90
N ARG A 85 -0.09 9.66 -3.27
CA ARG A 85 -0.72 10.92 -2.79
C ARG A 85 -1.19 11.79 -3.94
N GLU A 86 -0.40 11.95 -4.99
CA GLU A 86 -0.75 12.77 -6.14
C GLU A 86 -1.97 12.23 -6.89
N PHE A 87 -2.09 10.91 -7.00
CA PHE A 87 -3.25 10.26 -7.62
C PHE A 87 -4.51 10.45 -6.77
N TRP A 88 -4.46 10.12 -5.47
CA TRP A 88 -5.64 10.10 -4.60
C TRP A 88 -6.04 11.48 -4.05
N VAL A 89 -5.18 12.50 -4.13
CA VAL A 89 -5.55 13.91 -3.87
C VAL A 89 -6.51 14.46 -4.93
N GLN A 90 -6.48 13.94 -6.16
CA GLN A 90 -7.35 14.42 -7.21
C GLN A 90 -8.78 13.96 -6.95
N GLU A 91 -9.67 14.92 -6.68
CA GLU A 91 -11.09 14.66 -6.38
C GLU A 91 -11.78 13.84 -7.48
N THR A 92 -11.36 13.96 -8.74
CA THR A 92 -11.89 13.18 -9.86
C THR A 92 -11.57 11.68 -9.73
N ASN A 93 -10.34 11.34 -9.33
CA ASN A 93 -9.93 9.94 -9.14
C ASN A 93 -10.61 9.35 -7.90
N TYR A 94 -10.76 10.16 -6.85
CA TYR A 94 -11.52 9.77 -5.67
C TYR A 94 -12.99 9.53 -6.02
N ALA A 95 -13.67 10.48 -6.66
CA ALA A 95 -15.10 10.37 -7.00
C ALA A 95 -15.42 9.19 -7.93
N GLN A 96 -14.49 8.84 -8.84
CA GLN A 96 -14.65 7.71 -9.75
C GLN A 96 -14.55 6.34 -9.05
N HIS A 97 -13.92 6.28 -7.86
CA HIS A 97 -13.58 5.01 -7.20
C HIS A 97 -14.09 4.90 -5.75
N ALA A 98 -14.54 5.98 -5.14
CA ALA A 98 -15.06 6.01 -3.77
C ALA A 98 -16.52 5.58 -3.63
N LEU A 99 -17.22 5.30 -4.75
CA LEU A 99 -18.64 4.90 -4.75
C LEU A 99 -18.82 3.57 -5.49
N ASN A 100 -18.67 2.47 -4.75
CA ASN A 100 -19.36 1.21 -5.01
C ASN A 100 -20.23 0.88 -3.80
N GLU A 101 -21.22 1.74 -3.53
CA GLU A 101 -22.43 1.36 -2.80
C GLU A 101 -23.62 1.95 -3.56
N ALA A 102 -24.17 1.14 -4.47
CA ALA A 102 -25.53 1.23 -4.97
C ALA A 102 -26.15 -0.17 -4.91
#